data_AF-A0A9W6TVG1-F1
#
_entry.id   AF-A0A9W6TVG1-F1
#
_cell.length_a   1.000
_cell.length_b   1.000
_cell.length_c   1.000
_cell.angle_alpha   90.00
_cell.angle_beta   90.00
_cell.angle_gamma   90.00
#
_symmetry.space_group_name_H-M   'P 1'
#
loop_
_entity.id
_entity.type
_entity.pdbx_description
1 polymer ?
#
loop_
_entity_poly.entity_id
_entity_poly.type
_entity_poly.pdbx_seq_one_letter_code
_entity_poly.pdbx_strand_id
1 'polypeptide(L)'
;MYRDDPLNDKFPEMNDCVEAFIFREEQHLYVHSQAFSTRLYSSTIIARNPHQELYEYLRDKLEDFITFADPDSPPSVDQVRRTPMSSNKPELVIIDDYSNDKLLQKNLFSHYFTRGRHFKLSTIFLAHSYFTTDKMIRLNAEYVSILKANSKRDLAMLVKDFNIRGVDERSSVYYYNKATERKGQMLFVDSVKGQLRYNFDKPIDIEQ
;
A
#
# COMPACT_ATOMS: atom_id res chain seq x y z
N MET A 1 -15.74 -26.04 8.10
CA MET A 1 -15.75 -26.46 6.68
C MET A 1 -15.36 -25.25 5.86
N TYR A 2 -14.09 -25.16 5.48
CA TYR A 2 -13.52 -24.06 4.69
C TYR A 2 -12.98 -24.69 3.41
N ARG A 3 -13.64 -24.49 2.27
CA ARG A 3 -13.21 -25.11 1.00
C ARG A 3 -13.45 -24.29 -0.28
N ASP A 4 -13.85 -23.03 -0.19
CA ASP A 4 -14.12 -22.23 -1.40
C ASP A 4 -13.35 -20.90 -1.36
N ASP A 5 -12.01 -20.96 -1.30
CA ASP A 5 -11.16 -19.83 -1.69
C ASP A 5 -10.57 -20.13 -3.07
N PRO A 6 -11.08 -19.53 -4.15
CA PRO A 6 -10.61 -19.82 -5.51
C PRO A 6 -9.17 -19.35 -5.78
N LEU A 7 -8.58 -18.52 -4.90
CA LEU A 7 -7.14 -18.20 -4.96
C LEU A 7 -6.27 -19.35 -4.42
N ASN A 8 -6.77 -20.14 -3.47
CA ASN A 8 -6.04 -21.28 -2.91
C ASN A 8 -5.84 -22.41 -3.91
N ASP A 9 -6.82 -22.62 -4.80
CA ASP A 9 -6.74 -23.64 -5.83
C ASP A 9 -5.82 -23.23 -6.99
N LYS A 10 -5.65 -21.92 -7.24
CA LYS A 10 -4.75 -21.40 -8.29
C LYS A 10 -3.31 -21.17 -7.81
N PHE A 11 -3.09 -20.83 -6.52
CA PHE A 11 -1.76 -20.53 -5.98
C PHE A 11 -1.62 -21.01 -4.51
N PRO A 12 -1.37 -22.31 -4.27
CA PRO A 12 -1.32 -22.88 -2.91
C PRO A 12 -0.20 -22.31 -2.02
N GLU A 13 0.84 -21.73 -2.62
CA GLU A 13 1.97 -21.08 -1.93
C GLU A 13 1.65 -19.67 -1.41
N MET A 14 0.50 -19.07 -1.77
CA MET A 14 0.09 -17.73 -1.29
C MET A 14 -0.69 -17.77 0.04
N ASN A 15 -0.86 -18.95 0.64
CA ASN A 15 -1.73 -19.16 1.81
C ASN A 15 -1.29 -18.45 3.10
N ASP A 16 0.01 -18.19 3.27
CA ASP A 16 0.53 -17.64 4.53
C ASP A 16 1.04 -16.21 4.41
N CYS A 17 1.03 -15.62 3.22
CA CYS A 17 1.41 -14.23 2.97
C CYS A 17 0.80 -13.79 1.65
N VAL A 18 -0.35 -13.12 1.67
CA VAL A 18 -0.62 -12.13 0.61
C VAL A 18 0.14 -10.86 1.00
N GLU A 19 1.46 -10.97 1.07
CA GLU A 19 2.33 -9.81 0.99
C GLU A 19 2.14 -9.28 -0.43
N ALA A 20 1.30 -8.27 -0.60
CA ALA A 20 1.17 -7.55 -1.85
C ALA A 20 2.49 -6.81 -2.11
N PHE A 21 3.49 -7.53 -2.62
CA PHE A 21 4.72 -6.97 -3.13
C PHE A 21 4.42 -6.34 -4.48
N ILE A 22 4.09 -5.06 -4.47
CA ILE A 22 4.22 -4.25 -5.66
C ILE A 22 5.63 -3.70 -5.63
N PHE A 23 6.59 -4.40 -6.22
CA PHE A 23 7.91 -3.84 -6.52
C PHE A 23 7.93 -3.42 -7.98
N ARG A 24 7.98 -2.12 -8.25
CA ARG A 24 8.45 -1.60 -9.55
C ARG A 24 9.97 -1.51 -9.44
N GLU A 25 10.69 -2.31 -10.22
CA GLU A 25 12.11 -2.61 -9.97
C GLU A 25 13.09 -1.43 -10.11
N GLU A 26 12.66 -0.21 -10.47
CA GLU A 26 13.59 0.90 -10.70
C GLU A 26 13.17 2.29 -10.20
N GLN A 27 12.12 2.44 -9.38
CA GLN A 27 11.76 3.76 -8.85
C GLN A 27 11.29 3.71 -7.39
N HIS A 28 11.62 4.79 -6.67
CA HIS A 28 11.37 5.06 -5.26
C HIS A 28 9.93 4.73 -4.85
N LEU A 29 9.75 3.74 -3.97
CA LEU A 29 8.41 3.31 -3.59
C LEU A 29 8.17 3.49 -2.10
N TYR A 30 7.10 4.23 -1.79
CA TYR A 30 6.45 4.26 -0.51
C TYR A 30 5.07 3.62 -0.68
N VAL A 31 4.80 2.56 0.08
CA VAL A 31 3.50 1.87 0.06
C VAL A 31 2.70 2.37 1.24
N HIS A 32 1.67 3.16 0.99
CA HIS A 32 0.67 3.51 2.01
C HIS A 32 -0.43 2.48 1.99
N SER A 33 -0.77 1.86 3.13
CA SER A 33 -1.95 0.99 3.20
C SER A 33 -2.93 1.32 4.31
N GLN A 34 -4.21 1.09 4.01
CA GLN A 34 -5.32 1.04 4.97
C GLN A 34 -5.79 -0.41 5.05
N ALA A 35 -5.68 -1.00 6.24
CA ALA A 35 -6.11 -2.33 6.70
C ALA A 35 -6.03 -3.46 5.65
N PHE A 36 -5.06 -4.37 5.79
CA PHE A 36 -4.98 -5.57 4.96
C PHE A 36 -5.78 -6.73 5.58
N SER A 37 -6.78 -7.26 4.87
CA SER A 37 -7.54 -8.45 5.29
C SER A 37 -7.06 -9.65 4.49
N THR A 38 -6.73 -10.76 5.18
CA THR A 38 -6.19 -12.02 4.65
C THR A 38 -7.13 -12.81 3.73
N ARG A 39 -8.17 -12.17 3.17
CA ARG A 39 -9.14 -12.74 2.23
C ARG A 39 -9.54 -11.67 1.23
N LEU A 40 -8.65 -11.37 0.30
CA LEU A 40 -8.94 -10.45 -0.80
C LEU A 40 -9.76 -11.19 -1.86
N TYR A 41 -10.86 -10.58 -2.30
CA TYR A 41 -11.75 -11.20 -3.29
C TYR A 41 -11.55 -10.66 -4.70
N SER A 42 -11.15 -9.40 -4.82
CA SER A 42 -10.79 -8.76 -6.09
C SER A 42 -9.89 -7.57 -5.84
N SER A 43 -9.10 -7.23 -6.86
CA SER A 43 -8.19 -6.09 -6.86
C SER A 43 -8.48 -5.17 -8.04
N THR A 44 -8.52 -3.86 -7.80
CA THR A 44 -8.61 -2.83 -8.83
C THR A 44 -7.33 -2.00 -8.85
N ILE A 45 -6.62 -2.00 -9.98
CA ILE A 45 -5.47 -1.13 -10.23
C ILE A 45 -5.94 0.13 -10.94
N ILE A 46 -5.64 1.28 -10.34
CA ILE A 46 -5.78 2.61 -10.91
C ILE A 46 -4.37 3.09 -11.24
N ALA A 47 -3.97 2.93 -12.50
CA ALA A 47 -2.64 3.31 -12.96
C ALA A 47 -2.72 4.31 -14.10
N ARG A 48 -1.80 5.28 -14.14
CA ARG A 48 -1.74 6.29 -15.21
C ARG A 48 -1.43 5.69 -16.59
N ASN A 49 -0.61 4.65 -16.63
CA ASN A 49 -0.37 3.86 -17.83
C ASN A 49 -0.72 2.39 -17.57
N PRO A 50 -1.96 1.96 -17.83
CA PRO A 50 -2.40 0.60 -17.53
C PRO A 50 -1.82 -0.45 -18.49
N HIS A 51 -1.24 -0.07 -19.64
CA HIS A 51 -0.82 -0.97 -20.73
C HIS A 51 0.69 -1.27 -20.77
N GLN A 52 1.36 -1.25 -19.62
CA GLN A 52 2.77 -1.64 -19.52
C GLN A 52 2.93 -3.16 -19.34
N GLU A 53 4.09 -3.69 -19.73
CA GLU A 53 4.40 -5.13 -19.73
C GLU A 53 4.06 -5.84 -18.42
N LEU A 54 4.44 -5.25 -17.28
CA LEU A 54 4.11 -5.77 -15.95
C LEU A 54 2.60 -5.93 -15.74
N TYR A 55 1.81 -4.98 -16.21
CA TYR A 55 0.35 -4.98 -16.03
C TYR A 55 -0.35 -5.94 -16.99
N GLU A 56 0.18 -6.09 -18.21
CA GLU A 56 -0.29 -7.14 -19.10
C GLU A 56 0.03 -8.53 -18.55
N TYR A 57 1.22 -8.71 -17.97
CA TYR A 57 1.56 -9.95 -17.26
C TYR A 57 0.63 -10.23 -16.07
N LEU A 58 0.33 -9.21 -15.24
CA LEU A 58 -0.61 -9.37 -14.13
C LEU A 58 -2.03 -9.67 -14.61
N ARG A 59 -2.48 -9.06 -15.72
CA ARG A 59 -3.78 -9.38 -16.34
C ARG A 59 -3.84 -10.84 -16.78
N ASP A 60 -2.79 -11.34 -17.43
CA ASP A 60 -2.71 -12.73 -17.88
C ASP A 60 -2.74 -13.72 -16.70
N LYS A 61 -2.04 -13.41 -15.60
CA LYS A 61 -1.93 -14.33 -14.46
C LYS A 61 -3.11 -14.30 -13.50
N LEU A 62 -3.72 -13.13 -13.32
CA LEU A 62 -4.77 -12.94 -12.31
C LEU A 62 -6.17 -12.90 -12.92
N GLU A 63 -6.28 -12.75 -14.25
CA GLU A 63 -7.56 -12.80 -14.99
C GLU A 63 -8.64 -11.95 -14.30
N ASP A 64 -9.77 -12.55 -13.95
CA ASP A 64 -10.93 -11.88 -13.34
C ASP A 64 -10.68 -11.34 -11.92
N PHE A 65 -9.61 -11.75 -11.25
CA PHE A 65 -9.26 -11.23 -9.92
C PHE A 65 -8.71 -9.82 -9.97
N ILE A 66 -8.19 -9.38 -11.13
CA ILE A 66 -7.62 -8.05 -11.28
C ILE A 66 -8.37 -7.23 -12.33
N THR A 67 -8.62 -5.97 -12.01
CA THR A 67 -9.28 -5.01 -12.90
C THR A 67 -8.40 -3.80 -13.04
N PHE A 68 -8.33 -3.24 -14.24
CA PHE A 68 -7.65 -1.97 -14.45
C PHE A 68 -8.69 -0.90 -14.75
N ALA A 69 -8.61 0.20 -14.01
CA ALA A 69 -9.46 1.35 -14.24
C ALA A 69 -9.03 2.11 -15.50
N ASP A 70 -9.99 2.82 -16.09
CA ASP A 70 -9.72 3.79 -17.16
C ASP A 70 -8.82 4.92 -16.61
N PRO A 71 -7.62 5.14 -17.19
CA PRO A 71 -6.69 6.16 -16.72
C PRO A 71 -7.21 7.59 -16.94
N ASP A 72 -8.10 7.80 -17.92
CA ASP A 72 -8.70 9.10 -18.24
C ASP A 72 -9.88 9.42 -17.32
N SER A 73 -10.49 8.40 -16.71
CA SER A 73 -11.57 8.54 -15.74
C SER A 73 -11.37 7.63 -14.51
N PRO A 74 -10.40 7.95 -13.63
CA PRO A 74 -10.18 7.17 -12.43
C PRO A 74 -11.44 7.15 -11.54
N PRO A 75 -11.89 5.96 -11.09
CA PRO A 75 -13.14 5.84 -10.35
C PRO A 75 -13.05 6.49 -8.97
N SER A 76 -14.19 6.95 -8.47
CA SER A 76 -14.32 7.33 -7.06
C SER A 76 -14.52 6.10 -6.16
N VAL A 77 -14.36 6.30 -4.85
CA VAL A 77 -14.60 5.29 -3.81
C VAL A 77 -15.96 4.60 -3.95
N ASP A 78 -16.98 5.35 -4.39
CA ASP A 78 -18.35 4.86 -4.49
C ASP A 78 -18.57 4.02 -5.77
N GLN A 79 -17.66 4.11 -6.75
CA GLN A 79 -17.76 3.49 -8.07
C GLN A 79 -16.80 2.32 -8.28
N VAL A 80 -15.69 2.28 -7.52
CA VAL A 80 -14.60 1.31 -7.71
C VAL A 80 -14.97 -0.12 -7.32
N ARG A 81 -15.92 -0.26 -6.39
CA ARG A 81 -16.28 -1.55 -5.81
C ARG A 81 -17.05 -2.39 -6.82
N ARG A 82 -16.63 -3.64 -7.02
CA ARG A 82 -17.25 -4.55 -7.99
C ARG A 82 -18.26 -5.52 -7.37
N THR A 83 -18.08 -5.85 -6.10
CA THR A 83 -18.99 -6.76 -5.39
C THR A 83 -20.06 -5.99 -4.61
N PRO A 84 -21.29 -6.52 -4.49
CA PRO A 84 -22.31 -5.90 -3.66
C PRO A 84 -21.85 -5.71 -2.21
N MET A 85 -22.20 -4.59 -1.59
CA MET A 85 -21.84 -4.31 -0.18
C MET A 85 -22.36 -5.40 0.77
N SER A 86 -23.50 -6.01 0.44
CA SER A 86 -24.12 -7.12 1.18
C SER A 86 -23.25 -8.37 1.25
N SER A 87 -22.28 -8.53 0.35
CA SER A 87 -21.34 -9.66 0.39
C SER A 87 -20.37 -9.59 1.58
N ASN A 88 -20.18 -8.40 2.17
CA ASN A 88 -19.22 -8.14 3.24
C ASN A 88 -17.78 -8.58 2.91
N LYS A 89 -17.45 -8.63 1.62
CA LYS A 89 -16.13 -9.04 1.10
C LYS A 89 -15.24 -7.81 0.94
N PRO A 90 -14.02 -7.77 1.51
CA PRO A 90 -13.09 -6.68 1.25
C PRO A 90 -12.50 -6.76 -0.17
N GLU A 91 -12.24 -5.60 -0.76
CA GLU A 91 -11.57 -5.46 -2.06
C GLU A 91 -10.33 -4.60 -1.90
N LEU A 92 -9.30 -4.87 -2.70
CA LEU A 92 -8.06 -4.12 -2.72
C LEU A 92 -8.09 -3.10 -3.87
N VAL A 93 -7.71 -1.85 -3.58
CA VAL A 93 -7.47 -0.83 -4.58
C VAL A 93 -6.01 -0.46 -4.55
N ILE A 94 -5.35 -0.49 -5.70
CA ILE A 94 -3.95 -0.10 -5.87
C ILE A 94 -3.92 1.14 -6.75
N ILE A 95 -3.31 2.21 -6.28
CA ILE A 95 -3.13 3.45 -7.03
C ILE A 95 -1.65 3.61 -7.34
N ASP A 96 -1.30 3.62 -8.62
CA ASP A 96 0.09 3.72 -9.10
C ASP A 96 0.32 4.86 -10.08
N ASP A 97 1.53 5.43 -10.04
CA ASP A 97 2.01 6.48 -10.94
C ASP A 97 1.22 7.81 -10.90
N TYR A 98 0.53 8.06 -9.77
CA TYR A 98 -0.18 9.33 -9.51
C TYR A 98 0.53 10.24 -8.49
N SER A 99 1.77 9.92 -8.09
CA SER A 99 2.58 10.66 -7.11
C SER A 99 2.74 12.16 -7.39
N ASN A 100 2.73 12.54 -8.66
CA ASN A 100 2.89 13.93 -9.10
C ASN A 100 1.55 14.66 -9.30
N ASP A 101 0.42 13.95 -9.31
CA ASP A 101 -0.89 14.54 -9.54
C ASP A 101 -1.53 15.02 -8.23
N LYS A 102 -1.19 16.24 -7.83
CA LYS A 102 -1.66 16.82 -6.56
C LYS A 102 -3.16 17.05 -6.52
N LEU A 103 -3.79 17.32 -7.68
CA LEU A 103 -5.22 17.57 -7.75
C LEU A 103 -6.00 16.27 -7.54
N LEU A 104 -5.63 15.20 -8.25
CA LEU A 104 -6.25 13.89 -8.06
C LEU A 104 -5.96 13.32 -6.67
N GLN A 105 -4.75 13.48 -6.14
CA GLN A 105 -4.46 13.08 -4.76
C GLN A 105 -5.39 13.74 -3.76
N LYS A 106 -5.55 15.06 -3.84
CA LYS A 106 -6.36 15.82 -2.91
C LYS A 106 -7.85 15.55 -3.06
N ASN A 107 -8.37 15.52 -4.28
CA ASN A 107 -9.81 15.53 -4.54
C ASN A 107 -10.42 14.15 -4.78
N LEU A 108 -9.59 13.13 -5.05
CA LEU A 108 -10.05 11.78 -5.37
C LEU A 108 -9.39 10.73 -4.48
N PHE A 109 -8.07 10.61 -4.53
CA PHE A 109 -7.36 9.52 -3.85
C PHE A 109 -7.39 9.65 -2.32
N SER A 110 -7.42 10.87 -1.77
CA SER A 110 -7.61 11.10 -0.34
C SER A 110 -8.92 10.51 0.21
N HIS A 111 -9.96 10.41 -0.63
CA HIS A 111 -11.25 9.82 -0.24
C HIS A 111 -11.14 8.33 0.02
N TYR A 112 -10.23 7.62 -0.68
CA TYR A 112 -9.98 6.20 -0.44
C TYR A 112 -9.44 5.97 0.98
N PHE A 113 -8.53 6.82 1.45
CA PHE A 113 -7.97 6.70 2.80
C PHE A 113 -8.91 7.18 3.91
N THR A 114 -9.80 8.12 3.62
CA THR A 114 -10.73 8.66 4.63
C THR A 114 -12.05 7.89 4.73
N ARG A 115 -12.58 7.40 3.60
CA ARG A 115 -13.90 6.76 3.51
C ARG A 115 -13.85 5.31 3.04
N GLY A 116 -12.76 4.84 2.43
CA GLY A 116 -12.67 3.51 1.80
C GLY A 116 -13.06 2.36 2.74
N ARG A 117 -12.70 2.45 4.03
CA ARG A 117 -13.12 1.49 5.06
C ARG A 117 -14.64 1.30 5.18
N HIS A 118 -15.45 2.33 4.93
CA HIS A 118 -16.93 2.22 4.95
C HIS A 118 -17.43 1.37 3.78
N PHE A 119 -16.63 1.26 2.72
CA PHE A 119 -16.89 0.47 1.52
C PHE A 119 -16.13 -0.86 1.51
N LYS A 120 -15.52 -1.24 2.65
CA LYS A 120 -14.64 -2.42 2.78
C LYS A 120 -13.53 -2.43 1.73
N LEU A 121 -12.97 -1.26 1.44
CA LEU A 121 -11.82 -1.12 0.56
C LEU A 121 -10.56 -1.03 1.40
N SER A 122 -9.62 -1.91 1.11
CA SER A 122 -8.22 -1.75 1.45
C SER A 122 -7.57 -0.97 0.32
N THR A 123 -6.77 0.05 0.62
CA THR A 123 -6.14 0.88 -0.43
C THR A 123 -4.64 0.84 -0.27
N ILE A 124 -3.92 0.63 -1.37
CA ILE A 124 -2.49 0.81 -1.52
C ILE A 124 -2.24 2.03 -2.42
N PHE A 125 -1.44 3.00 -1.96
CA PHE A 125 -0.97 4.11 -2.80
C PHE A 125 0.55 4.06 -2.94
N LEU A 126 1.02 4.03 -4.18
CA LEU A 126 2.43 3.97 -4.53
C LEU A 126 2.97 5.38 -4.74
N ALA A 127 3.74 5.84 -3.77
CA ALA A 127 4.29 7.19 -3.73
C ALA A 127 5.79 7.22 -4.05
N HIS A 128 6.25 8.24 -4.79
CA HIS A 128 7.68 8.52 -5.01
C HIS A 128 8.35 9.24 -3.83
N SER A 129 7.57 10.00 -3.05
CA SER A 129 8.03 10.70 -1.86
C SER A 129 6.90 10.81 -0.85
N TYR A 130 7.19 10.37 0.37
CA TYR A 130 6.31 10.57 1.51
C TYR A 130 6.02 12.06 1.70
N PHE A 131 7.04 12.92 1.72
CA PHE A 131 6.89 14.37 1.91
C PHE A 131 5.88 15.01 0.94
N THR A 132 5.96 14.66 -0.34
CA THR A 132 5.14 15.31 -1.36
C THR A 132 3.73 14.74 -1.48
N THR A 133 3.47 13.55 -0.96
CA THR A 133 2.14 12.90 -1.02
C THR A 133 1.11 13.76 -0.28
N ASP A 134 -0.15 13.81 -0.71
CA ASP A 134 -1.14 14.66 -0.03
C ASP A 134 -1.30 14.34 1.47
N LYS A 135 -1.47 15.39 2.29
CA LYS A 135 -1.53 15.27 3.75
C LYS A 135 -2.65 14.34 4.21
N MET A 136 -3.80 14.34 3.54
CA MET A 136 -4.92 13.48 3.91
C MET A 136 -4.62 12.01 3.67
N ILE A 137 -3.85 11.68 2.62
CA ILE A 137 -3.41 10.31 2.37
C ILE A 137 -2.46 9.85 3.49
N ARG A 138 -1.45 10.67 3.81
CA ARG A 138 -0.43 10.32 4.80
C ARG A 138 -1.00 10.11 6.20
N LEU A 139 -1.80 11.07 6.68
CA LEU A 139 -2.34 11.03 8.06
C LEU A 139 -3.44 9.99 8.27
N ASN A 140 -4.04 9.46 7.19
CA ASN A 140 -5.04 8.40 7.27
C ASN A 140 -4.48 7.02 6.84
N ALA A 141 -3.17 6.93 6.57
CA ALA A 141 -2.51 5.66 6.33
C ALA A 141 -2.23 4.95 7.66
N GLU A 142 -2.48 3.65 7.71
CA GLU A 142 -2.22 2.81 8.88
C GLU A 142 -0.82 2.19 8.81
N TYR A 143 -0.35 1.94 7.59
CA TYR A 143 0.97 1.39 7.34
C TYR A 143 1.70 2.17 6.28
N VAL A 144 3.03 2.25 6.45
CA VAL A 144 3.94 2.81 5.45
C VAL A 144 5.13 1.88 5.28
N SER A 145 5.35 1.42 4.04
CA SER A 145 6.55 0.67 3.67
C SER A 145 7.53 1.58 2.94
N ILE A 146 8.78 1.64 3.39
CA ILE A 146 9.82 2.49 2.81
C ILE A 146 10.91 1.60 2.23
N LEU A 147 10.99 1.55 0.91
CA LEU A 147 12.05 0.82 0.21
C LEU A 147 13.29 1.70 0.02
N LYS A 148 13.08 2.98 -0.30
CA LYS A 148 14.16 3.94 -0.57
C LYS A 148 13.74 5.36 -0.18
N ALA A 149 14.43 5.93 0.79
CA ALA A 149 14.28 7.33 1.16
C ALA A 149 15.07 8.24 0.21
N ASN A 150 14.39 9.25 -0.36
CA ASN A 150 15.01 10.27 -1.20
C ASN A 150 15.74 11.34 -0.39
N SER A 151 15.26 11.57 0.82
CA SER A 151 15.78 12.62 1.69
C SER A 151 15.61 12.24 3.15
N LYS A 152 16.50 12.76 4.02
CA LYS A 152 16.30 12.69 5.47
C LYS A 152 14.99 13.36 5.90
N ARG A 153 14.51 14.33 5.12
CA ARG A 153 13.23 15.03 5.36
C ARG A 153 12.03 14.10 5.24
N ASP A 154 12.03 13.14 4.32
CA ASP A 154 10.95 12.14 4.22
C ASP A 154 10.87 11.33 5.53
N LEU A 155 12.01 10.86 6.04
CA LEU A 155 12.10 10.09 7.29
C LEU A 155 11.68 10.93 8.51
N ALA A 156 12.17 12.18 8.61
CA ALA A 156 11.82 13.08 9.70
C ALA A 156 10.31 13.37 9.76
N MET A 157 9.67 13.60 8.60
CA MET A 157 8.23 13.81 8.55
C MET A 157 7.44 12.56 8.90
N LEU A 158 7.91 11.39 8.49
CA LEU A 158 7.28 10.13 8.83
C LEU A 158 7.25 9.90 10.34
N VAL A 159 8.38 10.09 11.03
CA VAL A 159 8.44 9.95 12.51
C VAL A 159 7.44 10.89 13.18
N LYS A 160 7.35 12.12 12.68
CA LYS A 160 6.41 13.11 13.22
C LYS A 160 4.95 12.75 12.99
N ASP A 161 4.60 12.25 11.81
CA ASP A 161 3.22 11.90 11.46
C ASP A 161 2.75 10.64 12.22
N PHE A 162 3.62 9.64 12.42
CA PHE A 162 3.25 8.38 13.07
C PHE A 162 3.49 8.33 14.59
N ASN A 163 4.32 9.23 15.13
CA ASN A 163 4.58 9.36 16.56
C ASN A 163 4.91 8.02 17.26
N ILE A 164 5.81 7.24 16.65
CA ILE A 164 6.22 5.93 17.20
C ILE A 164 7.05 6.16 18.46
N ARG A 165 6.62 5.55 19.57
CA ARG A 165 7.28 5.72 20.87
C ARG A 165 8.74 5.25 20.81
N GLY A 166 9.65 6.07 21.30
CA GLY A 166 11.08 5.76 21.33
C GLY A 166 11.81 5.96 19.99
N VAL A 167 11.12 6.42 18.95
CA VAL A 167 11.73 6.75 17.66
C VAL A 167 11.80 8.26 17.50
N ASP A 168 13.02 8.75 17.35
CA ASP A 168 13.35 10.12 16.97
C ASP A 168 13.90 10.19 15.53
N GLU A 169 14.25 11.39 15.06
CA GLU A 169 14.79 11.58 13.71
C GLU A 169 16.11 10.82 13.50
N ARG A 170 16.95 10.68 14.52
CA ARG A 170 18.26 10.01 14.40
C ARG A 170 18.11 8.49 14.33
N SER A 171 17.34 7.93 15.25
CA SER A 171 17.04 6.50 15.31
C SER A 171 16.25 6.03 14.09
N SER A 172 15.34 6.85 13.54
CA SER A 172 14.63 6.48 12.30
C SER A 172 15.57 6.32 11.10
N VAL A 173 16.59 7.18 10.95
CA VAL A 173 17.62 7.02 9.91
C VAL A 173 18.44 5.75 10.15
N TYR A 174 18.79 5.44 11.40
CA TYR A 174 19.49 4.21 11.75
C TYR A 174 18.69 2.96 11.39
N TYR A 175 17.43 2.88 11.82
CA TYR A 175 16.56 1.74 11.54
C TYR A 175 16.25 1.61 10.05
N TYR A 176 16.06 2.72 9.34
CA TYR A 176 15.92 2.73 7.89
C TYR A 176 17.14 2.12 7.19
N ASN A 177 18.35 2.59 7.51
CA ASN A 177 19.58 2.07 6.89
C ASN A 177 19.78 0.59 7.19
N LYS A 178 19.49 0.15 8.42
CA LYS A 178 19.53 -1.27 8.81
C LYS A 178 18.49 -2.11 8.06
N ALA A 179 17.27 -1.59 7.92
CA ALA A 179 16.16 -2.30 7.28
C ALA A 179 16.27 -2.36 5.76
N THR A 180 17.05 -1.47 5.14
CA THR A 180 17.22 -1.38 3.69
C THR A 180 18.64 -1.73 3.24
N GLU A 181 19.41 -2.42 4.09
CA GLU A 181 20.80 -2.78 3.82
C GLU A 181 20.95 -3.62 2.55
N ARG A 182 19.95 -4.47 2.24
CA ARG A 182 19.91 -5.27 1.01
C ARG A 182 18.82 -4.78 0.06
N LYS A 183 19.08 -4.86 -1.25
CA LYS A 183 18.09 -4.55 -2.30
C LYS A 183 16.81 -5.38 -2.06
N GLY A 184 15.67 -4.73 -2.15
CA GLY A 184 14.35 -5.36 -1.96
C GLY A 184 13.88 -5.44 -0.51
N GLN A 185 14.69 -5.03 0.47
CA GLN A 185 14.23 -4.90 1.85
C GLN A 185 13.62 -3.52 2.11
N MET A 186 12.80 -3.42 3.16
CA MET A 186 12.10 -2.19 3.51
C MET A 186 12.02 -1.97 5.01
N LEU A 187 11.98 -0.69 5.40
CA LEU A 187 11.49 -0.30 6.72
C LEU A 187 9.97 -0.22 6.66
N PHE A 188 9.29 -1.01 7.50
CA PHE A 188 7.85 -1.00 7.60
C PHE A 188 7.41 -0.30 8.89
N VAL A 189 6.45 0.58 8.75
CA VAL A 189 5.89 1.40 9.83
C VAL A 189 4.48 0.92 10.08
N ASP A 190 4.23 0.47 11.30
CA ASP A 190 2.97 -0.09 11.74
C ASP A 190 2.37 0.84 12.79
N SER A 191 1.46 1.72 12.36
CA SER A 191 0.83 2.71 13.26
C SER A 191 -0.21 2.07 14.17
N VAL A 192 -0.80 0.96 13.73
CA VAL A 192 -1.81 0.20 14.49
C VAL A 192 -1.20 -0.38 15.76
N LYS A 193 0.02 -0.92 15.65
CA LYS A 193 0.76 -1.45 16.80
C LYS A 193 1.77 -0.47 17.38
N GLY A 194 1.98 0.69 16.74
CA GLY A 194 2.92 1.72 17.17
C GLY A 194 4.37 1.24 17.16
N GLN A 195 4.80 0.55 16.10
CA GLN A 195 6.12 -0.08 16.01
C GLN A 195 6.76 0.07 14.62
N LEU A 196 8.08 -0.11 14.58
CA LEU A 196 8.83 -0.32 13.34
C LEU A 196 9.05 -1.82 13.12
N ARG A 197 9.12 -2.25 11.86
CA ARG A 197 9.39 -3.64 11.47
C ARG A 197 10.42 -3.69 10.33
N TYR A 198 11.24 -4.73 10.35
CA TYR A 198 12.02 -5.17 9.20
C TYR A 198 11.11 -5.95 8.26
N ASN A 199 10.90 -5.43 7.05
CA ASN A 199 9.90 -5.95 6.11
C ASN A 199 8.53 -6.07 6.79
N PHE A 200 7.69 -7.01 6.37
CA PHE A 200 6.34 -7.12 6.90
C PHE A 200 6.26 -7.73 8.28
N ASP A 201 7.19 -8.60 8.67
CA ASP A 201 6.92 -9.51 9.79
C ASP A 201 7.68 -9.22 11.07
N LYS A 202 8.93 -8.78 10.98
CA LYS A 202 9.86 -8.79 12.11
C LYS A 202 9.87 -7.45 12.83
N PRO A 203 9.29 -7.31 14.04
CA PRO A 203 9.38 -6.06 14.80
C PRO A 203 10.83 -5.69 15.10
N ILE A 204 11.09 -4.39 15.17
CA ILE A 204 12.36 -3.83 15.62
C ILE A 204 12.25 -3.55 17.11
N ASP A 205 13.13 -4.17 17.90
CA ASP A 205 13.28 -3.83 19.31
C ASP A 205 13.93 -2.44 19.41
N ILE A 206 13.13 -1.45 19.80
CA ILE A 206 13.59 -0.08 20.01
C ILE A 206 14.21 -0.04 21.41
N GLU A 207 15.54 0.01 21.49
CA GLU A 207 16.25 0.26 22.75
C GLU A 207 15.78 1.61 23.32
N GLN A 208 15.24 1.59 24.55
CA GLN A 208 14.74 2.77 25.25
C GLN A 208 15.85 3.50 26.00
#